data_AF-A0A5C5Y6G7-F1
#
_entry.id   AF-A0A5C5Y6G7-F1
#
_cell.length_a   1.000
_cell.length_b   1.000
_cell.length_c   1.000
_cell.angle_alpha   90.00
_cell.angle_beta   90.00
_cell.angle_gamma   90.00
#
_symmetry.space_group_name_H-M   'P 1'
#
loop_
_entity.id
_entity.type
_entity.pdbx_description
1 polymer ?
#
loop_
_entity_poly.entity_id
_entity_poly.type
_entity_poly.pdbx_seq_one_letter_code
_entity_poly.pdbx_strand_id
1 'polypeptide(L)'
;MSFRSPICSPFSHFRITATGALLLASVTLLACGGGLASAGNPGGLGHAGKHHLHHDSADRYAAKKYVVGYRHVGCGYRPWGGYAYGVSSPYRSGLINSYANVLHGRADVIRSLGVANLNHAHAQTQWEVARSAAMQNGIDALVARQERQQINRESRFGRVYDRATARKAAAAMVPQIPGGWELPEGLELTGHWGDAPIEPTADANGIETKAMGLSSQYLDPISGRLNWPALLQHDHFAKARRPLDELFARRAVEGWIEDRHLPSLRDWVAKIDQEVDRLDVPEPIRSEAHRFLAGLVDEAHTPNQPINDPAGMLERIADNR
;
A
#
# COMPACT_ATOMS: atom_id res chain seq x y z
N MET A 1 -27.45 -33.89 49.65
CA MET A 1 -28.14 -32.63 49.27
C MET A 1 -27.66 -32.24 47.88
N SER A 2 -28.54 -32.36 46.89
CA SER A 2 -28.22 -32.24 45.46
C SER A 2 -28.82 -30.93 44.95
N PHE A 3 -27.97 -29.98 44.53
CA PHE A 3 -28.40 -28.73 43.90
C PHE A 3 -28.25 -28.88 42.38
N ARG A 4 -29.39 -29.01 41.70
CA ARG A 4 -29.51 -28.88 40.25
C ARG A 4 -29.85 -27.42 39.93
N SER A 5 -29.01 -26.78 39.14
CA SER A 5 -29.28 -25.46 38.56
C SER A 5 -30.00 -25.63 37.21
N PRO A 6 -31.10 -24.91 36.93
CA PRO A 6 -31.73 -24.94 35.62
C PRO A 6 -31.11 -23.92 34.65
N ILE A 7 -30.89 -24.41 33.45
CA ILE A 7 -30.46 -23.71 32.23
C ILE A 7 -31.62 -22.81 31.76
N CYS A 8 -31.36 -21.53 31.48
CA CYS A 8 -32.27 -20.64 30.76
C CYS A 8 -31.50 -19.96 29.62
N SER A 9 -31.80 -20.37 28.39
CA SER A 9 -31.39 -19.73 27.15
C SER A 9 -32.64 -19.18 26.45
N PRO A 10 -32.72 -17.89 26.10
CA PRO A 10 -33.78 -17.40 25.24
C PRO A 10 -33.36 -17.49 23.77
N PHE A 11 -33.83 -18.53 23.07
CA PHE A 11 -33.88 -18.58 21.62
C PHE A 11 -35.14 -17.82 21.16
N SER A 12 -34.97 -16.60 20.67
CA SER A 12 -36.03 -15.84 20.00
C SER A 12 -36.18 -16.31 18.55
N HIS A 13 -37.25 -17.05 18.28
CA HIS A 13 -37.71 -17.40 16.95
C HIS A 13 -38.23 -16.17 16.20
N PHE A 14 -37.50 -15.70 15.18
CA PHE A 14 -38.05 -14.83 14.14
C PHE A 14 -38.81 -15.69 13.13
N ARG A 15 -40.15 -15.66 13.18
CA ARG A 15 -41.01 -16.15 12.10
C ARG A 15 -41.25 -15.02 11.11
N ILE A 16 -40.66 -15.11 9.92
CA ILE A 16 -41.04 -14.26 8.79
C ILE A 16 -42.20 -14.97 8.08
N THR A 17 -43.39 -14.43 8.26
CA THR A 17 -44.60 -14.81 7.52
C THR A 17 -44.50 -14.30 6.09
N ALA A 18 -44.44 -15.22 5.13
CA ALA A 18 -44.60 -14.95 3.73
C ALA A 18 -46.08 -14.66 3.43
N THR A 19 -46.40 -13.40 3.14
CA THR A 19 -47.62 -13.01 2.43
C THR A 19 -47.23 -12.61 1.02
N GLY A 20 -47.49 -13.51 0.06
CA GLY A 20 -47.58 -13.12 -1.34
C GLY A 20 -48.87 -12.35 -1.58
N ALA A 21 -48.84 -11.42 -2.54
CA ALA A 21 -49.87 -11.27 -3.57
C ALA A 21 -49.55 -10.11 -4.52
N LEU A 22 -49.92 -10.33 -5.78
CA LEU A 22 -50.36 -9.35 -6.78
C LEU A 22 -49.29 -8.60 -7.61
N LEU A 23 -48.94 -9.28 -8.70
CA LEU A 23 -49.02 -8.78 -10.08
C LEU A 23 -49.79 -7.45 -10.23
N LEU A 24 -49.11 -6.43 -10.75
CA LEU A 24 -49.71 -5.48 -11.68
C LEU A 24 -48.61 -4.98 -12.64
N ALA A 25 -48.70 -5.48 -13.87
CA ALA A 25 -47.97 -4.97 -15.01
C ALA A 25 -48.41 -3.52 -15.27
N SER A 26 -47.45 -2.60 -15.33
CA SER A 26 -47.64 -1.26 -15.87
C SER A 26 -46.54 -1.00 -16.88
N VAL A 27 -46.80 -1.48 -18.11
CA VAL A 27 -46.06 -1.10 -19.30
C VAL A 27 -46.39 0.35 -19.58
N THR A 28 -45.43 1.25 -19.36
CA THR A 28 -45.51 2.63 -19.85
C THR A 28 -44.47 2.78 -20.96
N LEU A 29 -44.96 2.68 -22.19
CA LEU A 29 -44.24 3.10 -23.40
C LEU A 29 -43.99 4.61 -23.30
N LEU A 30 -42.73 5.01 -23.11
CA LEU A 30 -42.30 6.38 -23.41
C LEU A 30 -41.43 6.33 -24.67
N ALA A 31 -42.06 6.70 -25.78
CA ALA A 31 -41.43 6.94 -27.06
C ALA A 31 -40.76 8.31 -27.07
N CYS A 32 -39.43 8.33 -27.05
CA CYS A 32 -38.56 9.37 -27.62
C CYS A 32 -37.45 8.57 -28.32
N GLY A 33 -37.26 8.56 -29.63
CA GLY A 33 -37.24 9.70 -30.54
C GLY A 33 -35.81 9.84 -31.06
N GLY A 34 -35.54 9.16 -32.18
CA GLY A 34 -34.53 9.46 -33.22
C GLY A 34 -33.10 9.85 -32.84
N GLY A 35 -32.13 8.99 -33.22
CA GLY A 35 -30.71 9.37 -33.22
C GLY A 35 -29.83 8.38 -34.01
N LEU A 36 -29.87 8.53 -35.34
CA LEU A 36 -28.93 8.09 -36.38
C LEU A 36 -27.78 7.12 -36.02
N ALA A 37 -27.79 6.00 -36.73
CA ALA A 37 -26.69 5.08 -36.92
C ALA A 37 -25.45 5.76 -37.54
N SER A 38 -24.28 5.46 -36.99
CA SER A 38 -23.00 5.54 -37.70
C SER A 38 -22.29 4.21 -37.54
N ALA A 39 -22.22 3.46 -38.63
CA ALA A 39 -21.44 2.25 -38.76
C ALA A 39 -19.97 2.62 -38.93
N GLY A 40 -19.10 2.09 -38.07
CA GLY A 40 -17.66 2.34 -38.09
C GLY A 40 -16.86 1.18 -37.49
N ASN A 41 -16.67 0.14 -38.31
CA ASN A 41 -15.52 -0.75 -38.44
C ASN A 41 -14.71 -1.22 -37.20
N PRO A 42 -14.62 -2.55 -36.93
CA PRO A 42 -13.68 -3.12 -35.96
C PRO A 42 -12.38 -3.54 -36.66
N GLY A 43 -11.29 -2.80 -36.44
CA GLY A 43 -9.96 -3.24 -36.89
C GLY A 43 -8.89 -2.18 -36.66
N GLY A 44 -7.98 -2.44 -35.72
CA GLY A 44 -6.86 -1.53 -35.47
C GLY A 44 -6.01 -1.91 -34.27
N LEU A 45 -5.17 -2.94 -34.44
CA LEU A 45 -3.90 -3.10 -33.72
C LEU A 45 -3.10 -1.79 -33.80
N GLY A 46 -2.54 -1.31 -32.68
CA GLY A 46 -1.46 -0.32 -32.74
C GLY A 46 -1.34 0.62 -31.55
N HIS A 47 -0.20 0.49 -30.85
CA HIS A 47 0.45 1.50 -30.01
C HIS A 47 -0.14 1.83 -28.62
N ALA A 48 0.44 1.16 -27.63
CA ALA A 48 0.62 1.69 -26.28
C ALA A 48 1.42 3.00 -26.33
N GLY A 49 0.71 4.12 -26.44
CA GLY A 49 1.25 5.46 -26.22
C GLY A 49 1.62 5.64 -24.75
N LYS A 50 2.92 5.82 -24.49
CA LYS A 50 3.44 6.33 -23.23
C LYS A 50 2.91 7.75 -23.02
N HIS A 51 1.82 7.89 -22.28
CA HIS A 51 1.43 9.19 -21.73
C HIS A 51 2.34 9.49 -20.54
N HIS A 52 3.45 10.20 -20.83
CA HIS A 52 4.18 10.95 -19.83
C HIS A 52 3.27 12.06 -19.29
N LEU A 53 2.58 11.78 -18.19
CA LEU A 53 2.02 12.82 -17.34
C LEU A 53 3.20 13.57 -16.71
N HIS A 54 3.60 14.66 -17.34
CA HIS A 54 4.34 15.74 -16.69
C HIS A 54 3.43 16.29 -15.59
N HIS A 55 3.59 15.78 -14.38
CA HIS A 55 3.21 16.53 -13.18
C HIS A 55 4.21 17.68 -13.07
N ASP A 56 3.77 18.88 -13.47
CA ASP A 56 4.42 20.14 -13.09
C ASP A 56 4.38 20.25 -11.55
N SER A 57 5.40 19.68 -10.91
CA SER A 57 5.77 19.96 -9.54
C SER A 57 6.68 21.19 -9.53
N ALA A 58 6.16 22.33 -9.95
CA ALA A 58 6.79 23.61 -9.76
C ALA A 58 5.96 24.40 -8.74
N ASP A 59 6.01 24.02 -7.46
CA ASP A 59 5.56 24.95 -6.39
C ASP A 59 5.91 24.60 -4.93
N ARG A 60 6.78 23.64 -4.62
CA ARG A 60 7.18 23.42 -3.20
C ARG A 60 8.68 23.24 -3.04
N TYR A 61 9.23 24.07 -2.16
CA TYR A 61 10.60 24.15 -1.65
C TYR A 61 11.60 25.04 -2.39
N ALA A 62 11.31 26.35 -2.41
CA ALA A 62 12.36 27.37 -2.31
C ALA A 62 12.08 28.26 -1.10
N ALA A 63 12.28 27.72 0.10
CA ALA A 63 12.47 28.53 1.31
C ALA A 63 13.83 29.23 1.24
N LYS A 64 13.93 30.28 0.42
CA LYS A 64 14.99 31.28 0.54
C LYS A 64 14.40 32.49 1.25
N LYS A 65 15.00 32.84 2.39
CA LYS A 65 14.86 34.13 3.07
C LYS A 65 15.02 35.24 2.04
N TYR A 66 13.92 35.85 1.62
CA TYR A 66 13.95 37.17 0.98
C TYR A 66 13.49 38.19 2.00
N VAL A 67 14.46 38.97 2.46
CA VAL A 67 14.25 40.28 3.06
C VAL A 67 13.49 41.11 2.02
N VAL A 68 12.23 41.45 2.31
CA VAL A 68 11.42 42.36 1.50
C VAL A 68 11.97 43.78 1.71
N GLY A 69 13.00 44.11 0.93
CA GLY A 69 13.39 45.49 0.69
C GLY A 69 12.45 46.07 -0.36
N TYR A 70 11.62 47.04 0.03
CA TYR A 70 10.90 47.90 -0.90
C TYR A 70 11.91 48.60 -1.81
N ARG A 71 12.00 48.19 -3.08
CA ARG A 71 12.67 48.97 -4.12
C ARG A 71 11.60 49.53 -5.03
N HIS A 72 11.27 50.81 -4.81
CA HIS A 72 10.68 51.66 -5.83
C HIS A 72 11.55 51.59 -7.08
N VAL A 73 11.00 51.03 -8.15
CA VAL A 73 11.51 51.25 -9.50
C VAL A 73 10.43 52.02 -10.24
N GLY A 74 10.67 53.33 -10.37
CA GLY A 74 9.95 54.16 -11.31
C GLY A 74 10.32 53.79 -12.75
N CYS A 75 9.32 53.75 -13.60
CA CYS A 75 9.37 53.80 -15.07
C CYS A 75 7.88 53.78 -15.48
N GLY A 76 7.24 54.83 -16.02
CA GLY A 76 7.77 55.89 -16.85
C GLY A 76 7.58 55.55 -18.33
N TYR A 77 6.34 55.43 -18.80
CA TYR A 77 6.01 55.79 -20.20
C TYR A 77 4.49 55.96 -20.37
N ARG A 78 4.06 57.22 -20.54
CA ARG A 78 2.74 57.60 -21.08
C ARG A 78 2.96 58.03 -22.53
N PRO A 79 2.44 57.33 -23.55
CA PRO A 79 2.30 57.92 -24.86
C PRO A 79 1.07 58.85 -24.86
N TRP A 80 1.37 60.08 -25.22
CA TRP A 80 0.48 61.22 -25.48
C TRP A 80 -0.70 60.90 -26.40
N GLY A 81 -1.82 61.59 -26.18
CA GLY A 81 -2.82 61.85 -27.22
C GLY A 81 -4.22 62.10 -26.70
N GLY A 82 -4.52 63.34 -26.29
CA GLY A 82 -5.91 63.72 -26.00
C GLY A 82 -6.06 65.04 -25.26
N TYR A 83 -6.10 66.13 -26.02
CA TYR A 83 -6.52 67.45 -25.58
C TYR A 83 -7.89 67.41 -24.90
N ALA A 84 -7.99 67.91 -23.67
CA ALA A 84 -9.24 68.45 -23.13
C ALA A 84 -8.91 69.55 -22.11
N TYR A 85 -8.93 70.79 -22.60
CA TYR A 85 -9.04 71.99 -21.78
C TYR A 85 -10.35 71.92 -21.00
N GLY A 86 -10.24 71.85 -19.68
CA GLY A 86 -11.37 71.81 -18.75
C GLY A 86 -10.91 72.21 -17.37
N VAL A 87 -10.36 73.42 -17.27
CA VAL A 87 -10.06 74.09 -16.00
C VAL A 87 -11.39 74.32 -15.28
N SER A 88 -11.77 73.40 -14.40
CA SER A 88 -12.83 73.65 -13.44
C SER A 88 -12.51 72.99 -12.09
N SER A 89 -12.10 73.86 -11.17
CA SER A 89 -12.28 73.76 -9.72
C SER A 89 -11.68 72.54 -8.97
N PRO A 90 -10.49 72.67 -8.35
CA PRO A 90 -9.93 71.65 -7.48
C PRO A 90 -10.58 71.55 -6.08
N TYR A 91 -11.65 72.29 -5.78
CA TYR A 91 -12.14 72.45 -4.40
C TYR A 91 -13.65 72.25 -4.18
N ARG A 92 -14.37 71.54 -5.05
CA ARG A 92 -15.85 71.45 -4.88
C ARG A 92 -16.56 70.12 -5.16
N SER A 93 -15.92 68.96 -5.05
CA SER A 93 -16.66 67.67 -5.08
C SER A 93 -16.19 66.57 -4.11
N GLY A 94 -15.33 66.90 -3.13
CA GLY A 94 -14.78 65.91 -2.19
C GLY A 94 -15.77 65.28 -1.20
N LEU A 95 -16.98 65.83 -1.06
CA LEU A 95 -17.98 65.35 -0.09
C LEU A 95 -19.13 64.56 -0.70
N ILE A 96 -19.37 64.65 -2.02
CA ILE A 96 -20.43 63.87 -2.68
C ILE A 96 -19.89 62.53 -3.19
N ASN A 97 -18.61 62.45 -3.56
CA ASN A 97 -17.97 61.19 -3.98
C ASN A 97 -17.46 60.32 -2.82
N SER A 98 -17.36 60.83 -1.59
CA SER A 98 -16.92 60.01 -0.44
C SER A 98 -17.95 58.94 -0.08
N TYR A 99 -19.24 59.26 -0.13
CA TYR A 99 -20.31 58.29 0.13
C TYR A 99 -20.45 57.25 -0.98
N ALA A 100 -20.30 57.64 -2.25
CA ALA A 100 -20.31 56.69 -3.37
C ALA A 100 -19.15 55.69 -3.26
N ASN A 101 -17.94 56.14 -2.92
CA ASN A 101 -16.78 55.26 -2.73
C ASN A 101 -16.95 54.27 -1.57
N VAL A 102 -17.57 54.69 -0.47
CA VAL A 102 -17.88 53.80 0.67
C VAL A 102 -18.94 52.75 0.29
N LEU A 103 -19.95 53.12 -0.50
CA LEU A 103 -20.97 52.19 -0.98
C LEU A 103 -20.41 51.18 -1.99
N HIS A 104 -19.56 51.61 -2.92
CA HIS A 104 -18.89 50.71 -3.87
C HIS A 104 -17.92 49.75 -3.16
N GLY A 105 -17.12 50.23 -2.20
CA GLY A 105 -16.24 49.37 -1.42
C GLY A 105 -16.98 48.29 -0.63
N ARG A 106 -18.15 48.62 -0.06
CA ARG A 106 -19.00 47.62 0.60
C ARG A 106 -19.60 46.62 -0.39
N ALA A 107 -20.03 47.07 -1.57
CA ALA A 107 -20.55 46.18 -2.61
C ALA A 107 -19.49 45.18 -3.11
N ASP A 108 -18.23 45.61 -3.25
CA ASP A 108 -17.14 44.74 -3.66
C ASP A 108 -16.77 43.71 -2.58
N VAL A 109 -16.82 44.09 -1.30
CA VAL A 109 -16.67 43.14 -0.17
C VAL A 109 -17.80 42.12 -0.15
N ILE A 110 -19.05 42.53 -0.36
CA ILE A 110 -20.19 41.59 -0.43
C ILE A 110 -20.04 40.63 -1.62
N ARG A 111 -19.64 41.15 -2.79
CA ARG A 111 -19.40 40.34 -3.98
C ARG A 111 -18.26 39.35 -3.76
N SER A 112 -17.14 39.77 -3.16
CA SER A 112 -16.00 38.90 -2.89
C SER A 112 -16.33 37.81 -1.86
N LEU A 113 -17.10 38.14 -0.82
CA LEU A 113 -17.63 37.13 0.11
C LEU A 113 -18.58 36.14 -0.59
N GLY A 114 -19.44 36.61 -1.49
CA GLY A 114 -20.30 35.76 -2.30
C GLY A 114 -19.52 34.79 -3.18
N VAL A 115 -18.49 35.27 -3.88
CA VAL A 115 -17.61 34.44 -4.71
C VAL A 115 -16.83 33.45 -3.85
N ALA A 116 -16.33 33.86 -2.68
CA ALA A 116 -15.65 32.95 -1.76
C ALA A 116 -16.56 31.82 -1.28
N ASN A 117 -17.81 32.13 -0.90
CA ASN A 117 -18.78 31.13 -0.48
C ASN A 117 -19.15 30.14 -1.61
N LEU A 118 -19.32 30.64 -2.85
CA LEU A 118 -19.57 29.79 -4.02
C LEU A 118 -18.37 28.86 -4.28
N ASN A 119 -17.15 29.40 -4.24
CA ASN A 119 -15.94 28.60 -4.43
C ASN A 119 -15.76 27.54 -3.34
N HIS A 120 -16.08 27.87 -2.08
CA HIS A 120 -16.07 26.90 -0.99
C HIS A 120 -17.10 25.79 -1.18
N ALA A 121 -18.33 26.12 -1.59
CA ALA A 121 -19.36 25.12 -1.89
C ALA A 121 -18.93 24.19 -3.04
N HIS A 122 -18.38 24.76 -4.13
CA HIS A 122 -17.88 23.98 -5.26
C HIS A 122 -16.73 23.05 -4.84
N ALA A 123 -15.78 23.55 -4.03
CA ALA A 123 -14.67 22.75 -3.53
C ALA A 123 -15.16 21.58 -2.64
N GLN A 124 -16.19 21.80 -1.81
CA GLN A 124 -16.80 20.74 -1.01
C GLN A 124 -17.43 19.65 -1.88
N THR A 125 -18.20 20.02 -2.90
CA THR A 125 -18.80 19.05 -3.83
C THR A 125 -17.73 18.25 -4.57
N GLN A 126 -16.66 18.89 -5.05
CA GLN A 126 -15.56 18.19 -5.71
C GLN A 126 -14.82 17.23 -4.76
N TRP A 127 -14.68 17.61 -3.49
CA TRP A 127 -14.07 16.75 -2.48
C TRP A 127 -14.91 15.50 -2.20
N GLU A 128 -16.24 15.63 -2.14
CA GLU A 128 -17.15 14.48 -1.98
C GLU A 128 -17.08 13.54 -3.19
N VAL A 129 -17.06 14.09 -4.41
CA VAL A 129 -16.89 13.31 -5.64
C VAL A 129 -15.56 12.56 -5.62
N ALA A 130 -14.45 13.24 -5.34
CA ALA A 130 -13.14 12.61 -5.25
C ALA A 130 -13.08 11.51 -4.18
N ARG A 131 -13.70 11.75 -3.01
CA ARG A 131 -13.80 10.77 -1.93
C ARG A 131 -14.60 9.54 -2.35
N SER A 132 -15.73 9.72 -3.04
CA SER A 132 -16.55 8.61 -3.55
C SER A 132 -15.80 7.77 -4.59
N ALA A 133 -15.08 8.42 -5.51
CA ALA A 133 -14.24 7.75 -6.50
C ALA A 133 -13.11 6.94 -5.85
N ALA A 134 -12.47 7.48 -4.80
CA ALA A 134 -11.46 6.75 -4.04
C ALA A 134 -12.02 5.49 -3.36
N MET A 135 -13.23 5.56 -2.80
CA MET A 135 -13.91 4.39 -2.22
C MET A 135 -14.24 3.34 -3.29
N GLN A 136 -14.73 3.78 -4.46
CA GLN A 136 -15.05 2.88 -5.57
C GLN A 136 -13.80 2.17 -6.09
N ASN A 137 -12.70 2.90 -6.31
CA ASN A 137 -11.42 2.32 -6.72
C ASN A 137 -10.92 1.26 -5.70
N GLY A 138 -11.17 1.48 -4.41
CA GLY A 138 -10.86 0.52 -3.36
C GLY A 138 -11.69 -0.76 -3.46
N ILE A 139 -12.99 -0.64 -3.74
CA ILE A 139 -13.89 -1.79 -3.96
C ILE A 139 -13.45 -2.57 -5.21
N ASP A 140 -13.21 -1.88 -6.33
CA ASP A 140 -12.82 -2.49 -7.59
C ASP A 140 -11.48 -3.25 -7.46
N ALA A 141 -10.52 -2.69 -6.72
CA ALA A 141 -9.25 -3.36 -6.42
C ALA A 141 -9.43 -4.65 -5.60
N LEU A 142 -10.37 -4.66 -4.64
CA LEU A 142 -10.68 -5.85 -3.86
C LEU A 142 -11.38 -6.92 -4.70
N VAL A 143 -12.34 -6.53 -5.55
CA VAL A 143 -13.03 -7.43 -6.48
C VAL A 143 -12.02 -8.07 -7.43
N ALA A 144 -11.17 -7.27 -8.10
CA ALA A 144 -10.14 -7.77 -9.01
C ALA A 144 -9.17 -8.75 -8.32
N ARG A 145 -8.83 -8.50 -7.04
CA ARG A 145 -8.00 -9.42 -6.25
C ARG A 145 -8.71 -10.74 -5.99
N GLN A 146 -10.00 -10.72 -5.65
CA GLN A 146 -10.81 -11.92 -5.43
C GLN A 146 -10.97 -12.72 -6.71
N GLU A 147 -11.26 -12.07 -7.84
CA GLU A 147 -11.33 -12.71 -9.15
C GLU A 147 -10.01 -13.39 -9.51
N ARG A 148 -8.88 -12.72 -9.31
CA ARG A 148 -7.56 -13.32 -9.55
C ARG A 148 -7.30 -14.54 -8.66
N GLN A 149 -7.76 -14.50 -7.41
CA GLN A 149 -7.68 -15.67 -6.53
C GLN A 149 -8.57 -16.81 -6.99
N GLN A 150 -9.78 -16.51 -7.47
CA GLN A 150 -10.71 -17.49 -8.00
C GLN A 150 -10.13 -18.15 -9.27
N ILE A 151 -9.63 -17.36 -10.23
CA ILE A 151 -8.96 -17.86 -11.43
C ILE A 151 -7.74 -18.72 -11.06
N ASN A 152 -6.94 -18.32 -10.07
CA ASN A 152 -5.81 -19.11 -9.61
C ASN A 152 -6.24 -20.44 -8.95
N ARG A 153 -7.36 -20.46 -8.22
CA ARG A 153 -7.93 -21.70 -7.67
C ARG A 153 -8.42 -22.59 -8.80
N GLU A 154 -9.26 -22.08 -9.70
CA GLU A 154 -9.83 -22.82 -10.83
C GLU A 154 -8.74 -23.36 -11.77
N SER A 155 -7.73 -22.56 -12.10
CA SER A 155 -6.61 -23.00 -12.95
C SER A 155 -5.68 -24.02 -12.27
N ARG A 156 -5.53 -23.98 -10.94
CA ARG A 156 -4.85 -25.05 -10.18
C ARG A 156 -5.67 -26.33 -10.19
N PHE A 157 -6.98 -26.25 -9.97
CA PHE A 157 -7.85 -27.43 -10.00
C PHE A 157 -7.92 -28.06 -11.41
N GLY A 158 -7.97 -27.26 -12.48
CA GLY A 158 -7.91 -27.76 -13.85
C GLY A 158 -6.64 -28.57 -14.11
N ARG A 159 -5.46 -27.99 -13.82
CA ARG A 159 -4.18 -28.70 -14.00
C ARG A 159 -4.00 -29.91 -13.09
N VAL A 160 -4.56 -29.88 -11.87
CA VAL A 160 -4.54 -31.03 -10.96
C VAL A 160 -5.45 -32.14 -11.47
N TYR A 161 -6.63 -31.80 -11.98
CA TYR A 161 -7.57 -32.77 -12.57
C TYR A 161 -6.95 -33.40 -13.82
N ASP A 162 -6.38 -32.59 -14.73
CA ASP A 162 -5.70 -33.06 -15.95
C ASP A 162 -4.53 -34.00 -15.64
N ARG A 163 -3.74 -33.69 -14.60
CA ARG A 163 -2.65 -34.58 -14.15
C ARG A 163 -3.17 -35.87 -13.52
N ALA A 164 -4.26 -35.81 -12.76
CA ALA A 164 -4.85 -36.98 -12.14
C ALA A 164 -5.47 -37.91 -13.21
N THR A 165 -6.14 -37.35 -14.21
CA THR A 165 -6.66 -38.10 -15.35
C THR A 165 -5.54 -38.69 -16.20
N ALA A 166 -4.48 -37.92 -16.48
CA ALA A 166 -3.30 -38.42 -17.20
C ALA A 166 -2.59 -39.54 -16.43
N ARG A 167 -2.45 -39.43 -15.10
CA ARG A 167 -1.89 -40.51 -14.25
C ARG A 167 -2.77 -41.76 -14.27
N LYS A 168 -4.09 -41.60 -14.20
CA LYS A 168 -5.02 -42.75 -14.23
C LYS A 168 -4.99 -43.43 -15.60
N ALA A 169 -4.93 -42.67 -16.69
CA ALA A 169 -4.75 -43.20 -18.04
C ALA A 169 -3.39 -43.90 -18.20
N ALA A 170 -2.30 -43.30 -17.71
CA ALA A 170 -0.98 -43.91 -17.71
C ALA A 170 -0.95 -45.22 -16.89
N ALA A 171 -1.56 -45.24 -15.70
CA ALA A 171 -1.68 -46.43 -14.86
C ALA A 171 -2.50 -47.55 -15.54
N ALA A 172 -3.54 -47.20 -16.31
CA ALA A 172 -4.30 -48.16 -17.11
C ALA A 172 -3.49 -48.70 -18.32
N MET A 173 -2.49 -47.94 -18.78
CA MET A 173 -1.58 -48.32 -19.86
C MET A 173 -0.33 -49.06 -19.38
N VAL A 174 -0.02 -49.09 -18.07
CA VAL A 174 1.06 -49.92 -17.55
C VAL A 174 0.66 -51.37 -17.83
N PRO A 175 1.36 -52.08 -18.74
CA PRO A 175 1.04 -53.46 -19.00
C PRO A 175 1.20 -54.22 -17.70
N GLN A 176 0.19 -54.98 -17.30
CA GLN A 176 0.37 -55.99 -16.27
C GLN A 176 1.35 -57.02 -16.82
N ILE A 177 2.66 -56.81 -16.66
CA ILE A 177 3.35 -57.41 -15.52
C ILE A 177 2.96 -58.86 -15.21
N PRO A 178 2.79 -59.81 -16.15
CA PRO A 178 2.35 -61.14 -15.77
C PRO A 178 3.52 -61.81 -15.05
N GLY A 179 3.39 -61.94 -13.73
CA GLY A 179 4.03 -62.93 -12.87
C GLY A 179 5.54 -63.18 -13.03
N GLY A 180 6.30 -62.83 -11.99
CA GLY A 180 7.49 -63.58 -11.61
C GLY A 180 8.81 -63.12 -12.23
N TRP A 181 9.33 -61.98 -11.79
CA TRP A 181 10.78 -61.78 -11.76
C TRP A 181 11.27 -62.18 -10.38
N GLU A 182 11.61 -63.46 -10.22
CA GLU A 182 12.46 -63.88 -9.11
C GLU A 182 13.81 -63.17 -9.29
N LEU A 183 14.14 -62.29 -8.35
CA LEU A 183 15.48 -61.71 -8.29
C LEU A 183 16.48 -62.86 -8.08
N PRO A 184 17.54 -62.96 -8.91
CA PRO A 184 18.56 -63.96 -8.68
C PRO A 184 19.16 -63.77 -7.28
N GLU A 185 19.10 -64.83 -6.47
CA GLU A 185 19.77 -64.88 -5.18
C GLU A 185 21.27 -64.62 -5.39
N GLY A 186 21.79 -63.52 -4.83
CA GLY A 186 23.22 -63.20 -4.90
C GLY A 186 23.59 -61.73 -5.15
N LEU A 187 22.64 -60.85 -5.45
CA LEU A 187 22.88 -59.40 -5.46
C LEU A 187 22.65 -58.83 -4.06
N GLU A 188 23.62 -59.08 -3.17
CA GLU A 188 23.73 -58.33 -1.92
C GLU A 188 23.94 -56.85 -2.27
N LEU A 189 22.93 -56.04 -1.98
CA LEU A 189 22.98 -54.60 -2.13
C LEU A 189 23.88 -54.01 -1.02
N THR A 190 25.18 -54.30 -1.05
CA THR A 190 26.19 -53.68 -0.19
C THR A 190 26.52 -52.28 -0.72
N GLY A 191 25.50 -51.45 -0.87
CA GLY A 191 25.62 -50.02 -1.10
C GLY A 191 25.54 -49.32 0.25
N HIS A 192 26.68 -49.21 0.92
CA HIS A 192 26.91 -48.40 2.10
C HIS A 192 26.62 -46.92 1.77
N TRP A 193 25.35 -46.51 1.92
CA TRP A 193 24.90 -45.11 1.82
C TRP A 193 24.91 -44.38 3.17
N GLY A 194 25.62 -44.93 4.16
CA GLY A 194 25.98 -44.21 5.39
C GLY A 194 27.45 -43.81 5.30
N ASP A 195 27.79 -42.68 5.91
CA ASP A 195 29.17 -42.22 6.14
C ASP A 195 29.79 -41.37 5.02
N ALA A 196 29.09 -40.32 4.58
CA ALA A 196 29.77 -39.08 4.27
C ALA A 196 30.07 -38.34 5.60
N PRO A 197 31.33 -38.10 5.97
CA PRO A 197 31.67 -37.32 7.15
C PRO A 197 31.21 -35.88 6.91
N ILE A 198 30.19 -35.44 7.65
CA ILE A 198 29.91 -34.02 7.78
C ILE A 198 30.96 -33.49 8.75
N GLU A 199 32.04 -32.94 8.20
CA GLU A 199 33.01 -32.20 9.00
C GLU A 199 32.28 -31.06 9.75
N PRO A 200 32.40 -30.95 11.08
CA PRO A 200 31.93 -29.78 11.81
C PRO A 200 32.96 -28.66 11.62
N THR A 201 32.88 -27.94 10.49
CA THR A 201 33.58 -26.67 10.32
C THR A 201 32.70 -25.54 10.87
N ALA A 202 32.79 -25.30 12.18
CA ALA A 202 32.55 -24.00 12.80
C ALA A 202 32.74 -24.09 14.32
N ASP A 203 33.99 -23.87 14.72
CA ASP A 203 34.40 -23.07 15.87
C ASP A 203 33.44 -22.84 17.05
N ALA A 204 34.02 -23.15 18.22
CA ALA A 204 33.79 -22.57 19.53
C ALA A 204 33.93 -21.04 19.50
N ASN A 205 33.02 -20.36 18.80
CA ASN A 205 33.05 -18.93 18.58
C ASN A 205 32.85 -18.22 19.91
N GLY A 206 33.94 -17.60 20.38
CA GLY A 206 33.87 -16.36 21.14
C GLY A 206 33.15 -15.31 20.30
N ILE A 207 31.83 -15.42 20.25
CA ILE A 207 30.95 -14.38 19.74
C ILE A 207 31.09 -13.25 20.75
N GLU A 208 32.04 -12.35 20.50
CA GLU A 208 31.92 -10.97 20.93
C GLU A 208 30.46 -10.60 20.70
N THR A 209 29.76 -10.19 21.77
CA THR A 209 28.43 -9.59 21.73
C THR A 209 28.51 -8.20 21.08
N LYS A 210 29.16 -8.14 19.92
CA LYS A 210 29.24 -7.02 19.04
C LYS A 210 27.92 -7.02 18.30
N ALA A 211 27.04 -6.09 18.71
CA ALA A 211 25.74 -5.79 18.13
C ALA A 211 25.55 -6.48 16.77
N MET A 212 25.02 -7.71 16.80
CA MET A 212 24.78 -8.47 15.59
C MET A 212 23.57 -7.83 14.93
N GLY A 213 23.83 -6.76 14.15
CA GLY A 213 22.87 -6.24 13.20
C GLY A 213 22.27 -7.39 12.40
N LEU A 214 21.03 -7.22 11.97
CA LEU A 214 20.34 -8.27 11.24
C LEU A 214 21.18 -8.71 10.05
N SER A 215 21.51 -10.00 9.98
CA SER A 215 22.20 -10.55 8.80
C SER A 215 21.42 -10.19 7.55
N SER A 216 22.12 -9.93 6.44
CA SER A 216 21.51 -9.57 5.15
C SER A 216 20.52 -10.62 4.62
N GLN A 217 20.58 -11.84 5.15
CA GLN A 217 19.59 -12.89 4.87
C GLN A 217 18.19 -12.57 5.43
N TYR A 218 18.12 -11.79 6.51
CA TYR A 218 16.89 -11.48 7.26
C TYR A 218 16.30 -10.12 6.91
N LEU A 219 17.11 -9.16 6.48
CA LEU A 219 16.67 -7.83 6.08
C LEU A 219 17.32 -7.48 4.74
N ASP A 220 16.49 -7.21 3.74
CA ASP A 220 16.96 -6.62 2.49
C ASP A 220 17.17 -5.11 2.69
N PRO A 221 18.42 -4.60 2.63
CA PRO A 221 18.71 -3.19 2.91
C PRO A 221 18.14 -2.24 1.85
N ILE A 222 17.84 -2.73 0.64
CA ILE A 222 17.35 -1.91 -0.47
C ILE A 222 15.84 -1.77 -0.38
N SER A 223 15.13 -2.89 -0.19
CA SER A 223 13.66 -2.88 -0.19
C SER A 223 13.04 -2.69 1.20
N GLY A 224 13.83 -2.85 2.27
CA GLY A 224 13.33 -2.85 3.65
C GLY A 224 12.45 -4.06 3.95
N ARG A 225 12.47 -5.09 3.10
CA ARG A 225 11.68 -6.31 3.29
C ARG A 225 12.34 -7.19 4.34
N LEU A 226 11.53 -7.64 5.28
CA LEU A 226 11.91 -8.60 6.30
C LEU A 226 11.68 -10.03 5.78
N ASN A 227 12.74 -10.83 5.77
CA ASN A 227 12.68 -12.26 5.54
C ASN A 227 12.46 -12.97 6.89
N TRP A 228 11.19 -13.13 7.24
CA TRP A 228 10.78 -13.76 8.49
C TRP A 228 11.26 -15.22 8.57
N PRO A 229 11.77 -15.69 9.73
CA PRO A 229 12.03 -17.11 9.97
C PRO A 229 10.77 -17.97 9.77
N ALA A 230 10.95 -19.26 9.44
CA ALA A 230 9.85 -20.16 9.07
C ALA A 230 8.69 -20.18 10.09
N LEU A 231 9.00 -20.16 11.39
CA LEU A 231 8.00 -20.10 12.46
C LEU A 231 7.14 -18.83 12.40
N LEU A 232 7.77 -17.69 12.15
CA LEU A 232 7.09 -16.38 12.08
C LEU A 232 6.37 -16.18 10.73
N GLN A 233 6.63 -17.01 9.72
CA GLN A 233 5.93 -16.95 8.43
C GLN A 233 4.47 -17.41 8.49
N HIS A 234 4.07 -18.13 9.53
CA HIS A 234 2.70 -18.62 9.67
C HIS A 234 1.65 -17.49 9.70
N ASP A 235 0.44 -17.83 9.24
CA ASP A 235 -0.70 -16.89 9.16
C ASP A 235 -1.09 -16.34 10.53
N HIS A 236 -0.84 -17.10 11.61
CA HIS A 236 -1.06 -16.68 12.99
C HIS A 236 -0.36 -15.35 13.32
N PHE A 237 0.85 -15.14 12.80
CA PHE A 237 1.65 -13.93 13.03
C PHE A 237 1.43 -12.86 11.96
N ALA A 238 0.67 -13.11 10.89
CA ALA A 238 0.53 -12.18 9.77
C ALA A 238 0.02 -10.78 10.21
N LYS A 239 -0.89 -10.73 11.18
CA LYS A 239 -1.41 -9.47 11.72
C LYS A 239 -0.37 -8.70 12.55
N ALA A 240 0.46 -9.42 13.30
CA ALA A 240 1.50 -8.82 14.14
C ALA A 240 2.72 -8.36 13.34
N ARG A 241 3.04 -9.06 12.24
CA ARG A 241 4.15 -8.72 11.33
C ARG A 241 3.92 -7.44 10.54
N ARG A 242 2.70 -7.22 10.08
CA ARG A 242 2.34 -6.08 9.21
C ARG A 242 2.89 -4.71 9.66
N PRO A 243 2.71 -4.26 10.92
CA PRO A 243 3.25 -2.98 11.35
C PRO A 243 4.79 -2.94 11.34
N LEU A 244 5.45 -4.07 11.59
CA LEU A 244 6.91 -4.19 11.50
C LEU A 244 7.38 -4.11 10.05
N ASP A 245 6.73 -4.82 9.13
CA ASP A 245 7.02 -4.76 7.69
C ASP A 245 6.87 -3.33 7.15
N GLU A 246 5.78 -2.64 7.52
CA GLU A 246 5.52 -1.25 7.10
C GLU A 246 6.54 -0.25 7.66
N LEU A 247 7.06 -0.51 8.87
CA LEU A 247 8.04 0.34 9.53
C LEU A 247 9.44 0.18 8.92
N PHE A 248 9.87 -1.06 8.64
CA PHE A 248 11.15 -1.32 7.97
C PHE A 248 11.14 -0.95 6.48
N ALA A 249 10.01 -1.09 5.79
CA ALA A 249 9.86 -0.56 4.44
C ALA A 249 10.00 0.98 4.41
N ARG A 250 9.45 1.68 5.41
CA ARG A 250 9.66 3.13 5.57
C ARG A 250 11.11 3.48 5.85
N ARG A 251 11.77 2.74 6.76
CA ARG A 251 13.20 2.91 7.05
C ARG A 251 14.07 2.77 5.80
N ALA A 252 13.74 1.88 4.88
CA ALA A 252 14.51 1.75 3.63
C ALA A 252 14.41 2.99 2.72
N VAL A 253 13.31 3.74 2.80
CA VAL A 253 13.12 5.00 2.06
C VAL A 253 13.74 6.18 2.80
N GLU A 254 13.53 6.26 4.11
CA GLU A 254 13.92 7.41 4.94
C GLU A 254 15.40 7.31 5.41
N GLY A 255 15.95 6.11 5.52
CA GLY A 255 17.29 5.83 6.06
C GLY A 255 17.31 5.65 7.59
N TRP A 256 16.30 6.12 8.30
CA TRP A 256 16.20 5.97 9.75
C TRP A 256 14.76 5.65 10.18
N ILE A 257 14.61 5.17 11.42
CA ILE A 257 13.31 5.08 12.09
C ILE A 257 13.25 6.24 13.07
N GLU A 258 12.15 7.00 13.07
CA GLU A 258 11.99 8.10 14.03
C GLU A 258 11.84 7.56 15.46
N ASP A 259 12.49 8.22 16.42
CA ASP A 259 12.52 7.81 17.84
C ASP A 259 11.12 7.59 18.45
N ARG A 260 10.12 8.33 17.97
CA ARG A 260 8.72 8.19 18.43
C ARG A 260 8.12 6.81 18.14
N HIS A 261 8.67 6.08 17.18
CA HIS A 261 8.19 4.76 16.77
C HIS A 261 8.93 3.61 17.47
N LEU A 262 10.08 3.86 18.10
CA LEU A 262 10.87 2.84 18.81
C LEU A 262 10.14 2.20 20.01
N PRO A 263 9.37 2.94 20.84
CA PRO A 263 8.57 2.32 21.90
C PRO A 263 7.55 1.32 21.35
N SER A 264 6.80 1.72 20.31
CA SER A 264 5.79 0.84 19.68
C SER A 264 6.42 -0.39 19.02
N LEU A 265 7.60 -0.24 18.41
CA LEU A 265 8.38 -1.36 17.88
C LEU A 265 8.67 -2.39 18.99
N ARG A 266 9.19 -1.94 20.12
CA ARG A 266 9.51 -2.82 21.26
C ARG A 266 8.28 -3.52 21.80
N ASP A 267 7.16 -2.81 21.91
CA ASP A 267 5.89 -3.40 22.38
C ASP A 267 5.37 -4.47 21.41
N TRP A 268 5.48 -4.24 20.09
CA TRP A 268 5.09 -5.24 19.09
C TRP A 268 6.00 -6.46 19.10
N VAL A 269 7.31 -6.26 19.20
CA VAL A 269 8.29 -7.34 19.29
C VAL A 269 8.04 -8.16 20.56
N ALA A 270 7.90 -7.54 21.72
CA ALA A 270 7.62 -8.21 22.99
C ALA A 270 6.30 -9.02 22.94
N LYS A 271 5.29 -8.51 22.22
CA LYS A 271 4.04 -9.24 22.03
C LYS A 271 4.22 -10.48 21.15
N ILE A 272 4.98 -10.40 20.06
CA ILE A 272 5.28 -11.57 19.22
C ILE A 272 6.09 -12.59 20.03
N ASP A 273 7.07 -12.12 20.79
CA ASP A 273 7.91 -12.93 21.66
C ASP A 273 7.07 -13.76 22.64
N GLN A 274 6.13 -13.11 23.32
CA GLN A 274 5.21 -13.77 24.24
C GLN A 274 4.33 -14.82 23.55
N GLU A 275 3.89 -14.57 22.31
CA GLU A 275 3.10 -15.56 21.56
C GLU A 275 3.97 -16.73 21.09
N VAL A 276 5.25 -16.50 20.75
CA VAL A 276 6.21 -17.57 20.42
C VAL A 276 6.43 -18.49 21.61
N ASP A 277 6.59 -17.93 22.82
CA ASP A 277 6.77 -18.70 24.06
C ASP A 277 5.58 -19.63 24.39
N ARG A 278 4.38 -19.27 23.94
CA ARG A 278 3.16 -20.06 24.16
C ARG A 278 3.04 -21.24 23.20
N LEU A 279 3.77 -21.24 22.10
CA LEU A 279 3.71 -22.32 21.11
C LEU A 279 4.61 -23.49 21.53
N ASP A 280 4.10 -24.71 21.41
CA ASP A 280 4.87 -25.93 21.66
C ASP A 280 5.72 -26.28 20.43
N VAL A 281 6.85 -25.60 20.29
CA VAL A 281 7.78 -25.70 19.15
C VAL A 281 9.17 -26.12 19.65
N PRO A 282 9.92 -26.96 18.89
CA PRO A 282 11.29 -27.34 19.23
C PRO A 282 12.21 -26.15 19.48
N GLU A 283 13.10 -26.28 20.46
CA GLU A 283 14.01 -25.23 20.93
C GLU A 283 14.89 -24.59 19.82
N PRO A 284 15.45 -25.34 18.84
CA PRO A 284 16.26 -24.72 17.80
C PRO A 284 15.49 -23.66 17.00
N ILE A 285 14.25 -23.96 16.64
CA ILE A 285 13.38 -23.08 15.84
C ILE A 285 12.93 -21.87 16.67
N ARG A 286 12.64 -22.09 17.96
CA ARG A 286 12.28 -21.04 18.89
C ARG A 286 13.42 -20.04 19.09
N SER A 287 14.63 -20.53 19.35
CA SER A 287 15.81 -19.68 19.56
C SER A 287 16.20 -18.86 18.32
N GLU A 288 15.95 -19.38 17.11
CA GLU A 288 16.12 -18.64 15.86
C GLU A 288 15.16 -17.45 15.77
N ALA A 289 13.88 -17.67 16.10
CA ALA A 289 12.87 -16.62 16.11
C ALA A 289 13.22 -15.50 17.13
N HIS A 290 13.61 -15.86 18.35
CA HIS A 290 14.02 -14.87 19.37
C HIS A 290 15.26 -14.07 18.93
N ARG A 291 16.28 -14.74 18.36
CA ARG A 291 17.47 -14.03 17.84
C ARG A 291 17.10 -13.04 16.75
N PHE A 292 16.21 -13.42 15.83
CA PHE A 292 15.72 -12.53 14.80
C PHE A 292 14.96 -11.32 15.38
N LEU A 293 14.06 -11.55 16.36
CA LEU A 293 13.28 -10.50 17.01
C LEU A 293 14.16 -9.52 17.81
N ALA A 294 15.18 -10.01 18.51
CA ALA A 294 16.18 -9.18 19.18
C ALA A 294 16.96 -8.34 18.16
N GLY A 295 17.41 -8.97 17.06
CA GLY A 295 18.10 -8.29 15.97
C GLY A 295 17.28 -7.15 15.35
N LEU A 296 15.95 -7.27 15.25
CA LEU A 296 15.09 -6.18 14.76
C LEU A 296 15.16 -4.94 15.65
N VAL A 297 15.23 -5.12 16.96
CA VAL A 297 15.31 -3.99 17.89
C VAL A 297 16.66 -3.30 17.76
N ASP A 298 17.76 -4.05 17.74
CA ASP A 298 19.11 -3.50 17.61
C ASP A 298 19.30 -2.80 16.27
N GLU A 299 18.83 -3.44 15.19
CA GLU A 299 18.88 -2.90 13.83
C GLU A 299 18.07 -1.59 13.72
N ALA A 300 16.95 -1.48 14.43
CA ALA A 300 16.13 -0.26 14.42
C ALA A 300 16.82 0.94 15.10
N HIS A 301 17.71 0.70 16.06
CA HIS A 301 18.52 1.76 16.68
C HIS A 301 19.75 2.13 15.83
N THR A 302 20.12 1.28 14.88
CA THR A 302 21.27 1.52 14.02
C THR A 302 20.81 2.40 12.85
N PRO A 303 21.33 3.63 12.68
CA PRO A 303 20.97 4.45 11.53
C PRO A 303 21.46 3.76 10.25
N ASN A 304 20.57 3.57 9.28
CA ASN A 304 20.97 3.04 7.99
C ASN A 304 21.57 4.21 7.20
N GLN A 305 22.83 4.13 6.80
CA GLN A 305 23.37 5.19 5.96
C GLN A 305 22.60 5.17 4.63
N PRO A 306 21.93 6.27 4.24
CA PRO A 306 21.12 6.29 3.04
C PRO A 306 21.99 5.93 1.83
N ILE A 307 21.54 4.95 1.05
CA ILE A 307 22.22 4.50 -0.19
C ILE A 307 22.43 5.68 -1.16
N ASN A 308 21.60 6.72 -1.05
CA ASN A 308 21.64 7.92 -1.88
C ASN A 308 22.48 9.07 -1.28
N ASP A 309 23.38 8.82 -0.33
CA ASP A 309 24.39 9.80 0.05
C ASP A 309 25.68 9.60 -0.80
N PRO A 310 25.82 10.31 -1.95
CA PRO A 310 27.03 10.23 -2.74
C PRO A 310 28.26 10.73 -1.98
N ALA A 311 28.11 11.57 -0.95
CA ALA A 311 29.22 12.03 -0.14
C ALA A 311 29.75 10.91 0.77
N GLY A 312 28.86 10.20 1.47
CA GLY A 312 29.23 9.03 2.28
C GLY A 312 29.81 7.87 1.46
N MET A 313 29.39 7.69 0.19
CA MET A 313 29.98 6.68 -0.69
C MET A 313 31.43 7.00 -1.06
N LEU A 314 31.78 8.29 -1.22
CA LEU A 314 33.15 8.72 -1.51
C LEU A 314 34.06 8.60 -0.28
N GLU A 315 33.57 8.88 0.93
CA GLU A 315 34.34 8.66 2.18
C GLU A 315 34.70 7.18 2.39
N ARG A 316 33.76 6.25 2.15
CA ARG A 316 34.06 4.81 2.28
C ARG A 316 35.05 4.28 1.24
N ILE A 317 35.07 4.85 0.04
CA ILE A 317 36.09 4.51 -0.97
C ILE A 317 37.47 5.06 -0.56
N ALA A 318 37.49 6.19 0.14
CA ALA A 318 38.73 6.78 0.65
C ALA A 318 39.31 6.00 1.85
N ASP A 319 38.47 5.50 2.76
CA ASP A 319 38.91 4.73 3.94
C ASP A 319 39.32 3.28 3.63
N ASN A 320 38.97 2.76 2.44
CA ASN A 320 39.35 1.41 1.99
C ASN A 320 40.67 1.39 1.18
N ARG A 321 41.45 2.46 1.22
CA ARG A 321 42.81 2.58 0.66
C ARG A 321 43.84 2.76 1.74
#